data_AF-A0A7X7E2T6-F1
#
_entry.id   AF-A0A7X7E2T6-F1
#
_cell.length_a   1.000
_cell.length_b   1.000
_cell.length_c   1.000
_cell.angle_alpha   90.00
_cell.angle_beta   90.00
_cell.angle_gamma   90.00
#
_symmetry.space_group_name_H-M   'P 1'
#
loop_
_entity.id
_entity.type
_entity.pdbx_description
1 polymer ?
#
loop_
_entity_poly.entity_id
_entity_poly.type
_entity_poly.pdbx_seq_one_letter_code
_entity_poly.pdbx_strand_id
1 'polypeptide(L)'
;MDNTKILWKEGMFLQPQHFQQAERYLLNNIHSRITAFQPYYFGVTEVEIDRDALSNELLTLNRCTGILPDGTTFSIPREDAGPQSRSFTDHFSMDQQTLDIYLALPLIQQGRGNVSGVGPDSHQVCRYSSKTVGISDEVFGTRRKEVEVGAFSFYILFGDESLDNYSTVQIGRLKRTPSGQIGLQEDYIPPLLQIGASRYLLGILRSMLEMLVAKSSNLSQGRRQVEGGFAEFTATEETAFRLLQTINTYTPLLNYHHFSPLTHPFDLYSLLTMFGGALSTFSTEVSIRSFPQYDHQNLSFTFGTLVNLIRSVLEADISAGCVAVPIEQVNQATFVCKVPDERLFSNAKFFLGVSARVP
;
A
#
# COMPACT_ATOMS: atom_id res chain seq x y z
N MET A 1 -15.05 13.96 -23.74
CA MET A 1 -14.89 15.43 -23.63
C MET A 1 -13.95 15.94 -24.69
N ASP A 2 -14.26 17.08 -25.30
CA ASP A 2 -13.33 17.74 -26.23
C ASP A 2 -12.25 18.47 -25.42
N ASN A 3 -11.01 18.02 -25.57
CA ASN A 3 -9.83 18.56 -24.90
C ASN A 3 -8.89 19.22 -25.92
N THR A 4 -9.43 19.89 -26.94
CA THR A 4 -8.65 20.63 -27.95
C THR A 4 -8.23 22.01 -27.48
N LYS A 5 -7.11 22.50 -28.04
CA LYS A 5 -6.53 23.81 -27.75
C LYS A 5 -7.37 24.94 -28.36
N ILE A 6 -7.63 26.00 -27.59
CA ILE A 6 -8.24 27.23 -28.12
C ILE A 6 -7.26 27.96 -29.06
N LEU A 7 -7.80 28.43 -30.19
CA LEU A 7 -7.09 29.29 -31.13
C LEU A 7 -7.37 30.76 -30.80
N TRP A 8 -6.45 31.38 -30.07
CA TRP A 8 -6.51 32.81 -29.75
C TRP A 8 -6.19 33.65 -30.98
N LYS A 9 -7.17 34.46 -31.43
CA LYS A 9 -7.03 35.35 -32.58
C LYS A 9 -7.17 36.80 -32.15
N GLU A 10 -6.50 37.69 -32.87
CA GLU A 10 -6.68 39.13 -32.72
C GLU A 10 -8.14 39.53 -32.97
N GLY A 11 -8.67 40.42 -32.12
CA GLY A 11 -10.07 40.87 -32.20
C GLY A 11 -11.12 39.87 -31.69
N MET A 12 -10.72 38.71 -31.14
CA MET A 12 -11.68 37.73 -30.60
C MET A 12 -12.34 38.25 -29.31
N PHE A 13 -13.67 38.19 -29.24
CA PHE A 13 -14.43 38.53 -28.03
C PHE A 13 -14.29 37.42 -26.98
N LEU A 14 -13.88 37.77 -25.76
CA LEU A 14 -13.67 36.80 -24.69
C LEU A 14 -15.00 36.37 -24.07
N GLN A 15 -15.20 35.05 -23.98
CA GLN A 15 -16.37 34.42 -23.35
C GLN A 15 -15.88 33.40 -22.31
N PRO A 16 -16.66 33.07 -21.27
CA PRO A 16 -16.27 32.10 -20.25
C PRO A 16 -15.81 30.75 -20.83
N GLN A 17 -16.41 30.32 -21.93
CA GLN A 17 -16.11 29.07 -22.63
C GLN A 17 -14.65 29.01 -23.09
N HIS A 18 -14.04 30.14 -23.48
CA HIS A 18 -12.63 30.17 -23.89
C HIS A 18 -11.70 29.81 -22.74
N PHE A 19 -11.96 30.35 -21.54
CA PHE A 19 -11.17 30.08 -20.35
C PHE A 19 -11.39 28.65 -19.85
N GLN A 20 -12.66 28.20 -19.78
CA GLN A 20 -13.01 26.84 -19.36
C GLN A 20 -12.39 25.78 -20.28
N GLN A 21 -12.39 25.99 -21.61
CA GLN A 21 -11.78 25.07 -22.55
C GLN A 21 -10.25 25.12 -22.48
N ALA A 22 -9.65 26.30 -22.31
CA ALA A 22 -8.21 26.43 -22.15
C ALA A 22 -7.71 25.72 -20.87
N GLU A 23 -8.41 25.89 -19.75
CA GLU A 23 -8.15 25.18 -18.50
C GLU A 23 -8.27 23.66 -18.69
N ARG A 24 -9.37 23.19 -19.29
CA ARG A 24 -9.58 21.76 -19.60
C ARG A 24 -8.46 21.18 -20.46
N TYR A 25 -8.05 21.89 -21.52
CA TYR A 25 -6.94 21.49 -22.38
C TYR A 25 -5.64 21.34 -21.59
N LEU A 26 -5.31 22.33 -20.74
CA LEU A 26 -4.10 22.34 -19.92
C LEU A 26 -4.09 21.20 -18.90
N LEU A 27 -5.17 21.06 -18.12
CA LEU A 27 -5.32 20.00 -17.13
C LEU A 27 -5.24 18.61 -17.79
N ASN A 28 -5.90 18.42 -18.93
CA ASN A 28 -5.82 17.17 -19.66
C ASN A 28 -4.38 16.89 -20.16
N ASN A 29 -3.65 17.90 -20.64
CA ASN A 29 -2.26 17.72 -21.07
C ASN A 29 -1.34 17.33 -19.90
N ILE A 30 -1.52 17.96 -18.74
CA ILE A 30 -0.79 17.61 -17.50
C ILE A 30 -1.13 16.17 -17.10
N HIS A 31 -2.41 15.85 -17.01
CA HIS A 31 -2.88 14.51 -16.67
C HIS A 31 -2.30 13.45 -17.61
N SER A 32 -2.44 13.63 -18.93
CA SER A 32 -1.92 12.69 -19.93
C SER A 32 -0.41 12.46 -19.82
N ARG A 33 0.37 13.49 -19.43
CA ARG A 33 1.80 13.34 -19.17
C ARG A 33 2.06 12.51 -17.93
N ILE A 34 1.36 12.80 -16.82
CA ILE A 34 1.52 12.06 -15.56
C ILE A 34 1.17 10.58 -15.76
N THR A 35 0.02 10.29 -16.39
CA THR A 35 -0.43 8.92 -16.64
C THR A 35 0.49 8.13 -17.57
N ALA A 36 1.27 8.81 -18.41
CA ALA A 36 2.24 8.17 -19.29
C ALA A 36 3.51 7.71 -18.54
N PHE A 37 3.85 8.34 -17.42
CA PHE A 37 5.04 7.99 -16.63
C PHE A 37 4.73 7.15 -15.39
N GLN A 38 3.60 7.38 -14.73
CA GLN A 38 3.24 6.72 -13.49
C GLN A 38 1.98 5.85 -13.70
N PRO A 39 2.11 4.51 -13.78
CA PRO A 39 0.95 3.65 -13.70
C PRO A 39 0.32 3.77 -12.30
N TYR A 40 -0.99 3.58 -12.20
CA TYR A 40 -1.73 3.65 -10.93
C TYR A 40 -1.59 5.01 -10.21
N TYR A 41 -1.73 6.10 -10.98
CA TYR A 41 -1.54 7.49 -10.53
C TYR A 41 -2.63 8.04 -9.58
N PHE A 42 -3.59 7.22 -9.15
CA PHE A 42 -4.72 7.65 -8.30
C PHE A 42 -4.63 6.95 -6.94
N GLY A 43 -5.36 7.47 -5.96
CA GLY A 43 -5.36 6.93 -4.60
C GLY A 43 -5.20 8.02 -3.56
N VAL A 44 -4.92 7.60 -2.34
CA VAL A 44 -4.83 8.50 -1.19
C VAL A 44 -3.39 8.63 -0.69
N THR A 45 -3.05 9.82 -0.23
CA THR A 45 -1.83 10.13 0.52
C THR A 45 -2.09 10.19 2.03
N GLU A 46 -3.33 10.43 2.43
CA GLU A 46 -3.77 10.46 3.83
C GLU A 46 -5.28 10.18 3.87
N VAL A 47 -5.72 9.37 4.85
CA VAL A 47 -7.14 9.16 5.17
C VAL A 47 -7.29 9.05 6.68
N GLU A 48 -8.20 9.84 7.23
CA GLU A 48 -8.58 9.80 8.64
C GLU A 48 -10.09 9.87 8.77
N ILE A 49 -10.69 8.77 9.25
CA ILE A 49 -12.13 8.65 9.52
C ILE A 49 -12.34 8.80 11.03
N ASP A 50 -13.36 9.55 11.41
CA ASP A 50 -13.72 9.79 12.81
C ASP A 50 -14.28 8.51 13.46
N ARG A 51 -13.54 7.98 14.44
CA ARG A 51 -13.91 6.76 15.18
C ARG A 51 -15.02 6.99 16.20
N ASP A 52 -15.15 8.21 16.73
CA ASP A 52 -16.18 8.56 17.69
C ASP A 52 -17.53 8.71 16.97
N ALA A 53 -17.52 9.31 15.77
CA ALA A 53 -18.71 9.36 14.91
C ALA A 53 -19.20 7.97 14.49
N LEU A 54 -18.27 7.04 14.18
CA LEU A 54 -18.63 5.65 13.83
C LEU A 54 -19.38 4.92 14.94
N SER A 55 -19.06 5.22 16.21
CA SER A 55 -19.78 4.67 17.36
C SER A 55 -21.23 5.15 17.44
N ASN A 56 -21.56 6.25 16.77
CA ASN A 56 -22.91 6.81 16.61
C ASN A 56 -23.52 6.48 15.24
N GLU A 57 -23.02 5.45 14.55
CA GLU A 57 -23.49 4.99 13.24
C GLU A 57 -23.37 6.03 12.11
N LEU A 58 -22.47 7.01 12.30
CA LEU A 58 -22.17 8.05 11.33
C LEU A 58 -20.76 7.88 10.77
N LEU A 59 -20.62 8.06 9.46
CA LEU A 59 -19.34 8.17 8.81
C LEU A 59 -18.98 9.65 8.63
N THR A 60 -17.92 10.08 9.30
CA THR A 60 -17.36 11.44 9.18
C THR A 60 -15.90 11.35 8.77
N LEU A 61 -15.52 12.16 7.78
CA LEU A 61 -14.17 12.21 7.24
C LEU A 61 -13.42 13.41 7.84
N ASN A 62 -12.40 13.16 8.65
CA ASN A 62 -11.61 14.21 9.29
C ASN A 62 -10.55 14.77 8.35
N ARG A 63 -9.84 13.89 7.64
CA ARG A 63 -8.82 14.24 6.65
C ARG A 63 -8.84 13.26 5.50
N CYS A 64 -8.68 13.78 4.29
CA CYS A 64 -8.46 12.94 3.13
C CYS A 64 -7.73 13.74 2.07
N THR A 65 -6.57 13.26 1.64
CA THR A 65 -5.78 13.90 0.58
C THR A 65 -5.42 12.86 -0.46
N GLY A 66 -5.41 13.24 -1.72
CA GLY A 66 -5.11 12.29 -2.79
C GLY A 66 -5.46 12.77 -4.19
N ILE A 67 -5.53 11.80 -5.09
CA ILE A 67 -5.86 11.99 -6.50
C ILE A 67 -6.95 10.99 -6.88
N LEU A 68 -8.04 11.48 -7.46
CA LEU A 68 -9.11 10.64 -7.98
C LEU A 68 -8.74 10.01 -9.34
N PRO A 69 -9.42 8.92 -9.76
CA PRO A 69 -9.16 8.29 -11.06
C PRO A 69 -9.26 9.23 -12.28
N ASP A 70 -10.12 10.25 -12.21
CA ASP A 70 -10.25 11.30 -13.24
C ASP A 70 -9.09 12.32 -13.26
N GLY A 71 -8.09 12.16 -12.39
CA GLY A 71 -6.91 13.02 -12.29
C GLY A 71 -7.05 14.19 -11.31
N THR A 72 -8.19 14.32 -10.64
CA THR A 72 -8.46 15.45 -9.75
C THR A 72 -7.75 15.30 -8.42
N THR A 73 -6.90 16.26 -8.11
CA THR A 73 -6.23 16.38 -6.81
C THR A 73 -7.19 16.98 -5.79
N PHE A 74 -7.17 16.49 -4.56
CA PHE A 74 -8.00 17.01 -3.49
C PHE A 74 -7.28 17.00 -2.13
N SER A 75 -7.67 17.91 -1.25
CA SER A 75 -7.09 18.08 0.08
C SER A 75 -8.11 18.53 1.11
N ILE A 76 -8.74 17.58 1.80
CA ILE A 76 -9.78 17.80 2.81
C ILE A 76 -9.15 17.77 4.22
N PRO A 77 -9.40 18.77 5.09
CA PRO A 77 -10.21 19.98 4.90
C PRO A 77 -9.36 21.22 4.49
N ARG A 78 -8.10 21.03 4.09
CA ARG A 78 -7.11 22.10 3.96
C ARG A 78 -7.44 23.07 2.82
N GLU A 79 -7.67 22.53 1.63
CA GLU A 79 -7.99 23.31 0.43
C GLU A 79 -9.48 23.14 0.07
N ASP A 80 -10.02 21.95 0.35
CA ASP A 80 -11.38 21.56 -0.01
C ASP A 80 -12.25 21.35 1.22
N ALA A 81 -13.55 21.61 1.08
CA ALA A 81 -14.54 21.20 2.08
C ALA A 81 -14.74 19.68 1.99
N GLY A 82 -14.84 19.02 3.15
CA GLY A 82 -15.18 17.60 3.22
C GLY A 82 -16.65 17.31 2.88
N PRO A 83 -16.98 16.05 2.59
CA PRO A 83 -18.38 15.62 2.46
C PRO A 83 -19.13 15.78 3.78
N GLN A 84 -20.46 15.91 3.70
CA GLN A 84 -21.30 15.86 4.90
C GLN A 84 -21.23 14.47 5.54
N SER A 85 -21.27 14.42 6.87
CA SER A 85 -21.39 13.17 7.62
C SER A 85 -22.64 12.39 7.17
N ARG A 86 -22.50 11.09 7.01
CA ARG A 86 -23.56 10.25 6.47
C ARG A 86 -23.74 8.99 7.31
N SER A 87 -24.98 8.64 7.65
CA SER A 87 -25.28 7.39 8.33
C SER A 87 -25.06 6.20 7.39
N PHE A 88 -24.46 5.13 7.91
CA PHE A 88 -24.28 3.86 7.19
C PHE A 88 -25.34 2.81 7.56
N THR A 89 -26.28 3.13 8.47
CA THR A 89 -27.23 2.17 9.04
C THR A 89 -28.11 1.52 7.97
N ASP A 90 -28.63 2.31 7.03
CA ASP A 90 -29.47 1.82 5.93
C ASP A 90 -28.69 1.04 4.86
N HIS A 91 -27.36 1.16 4.87
CA HIS A 91 -26.45 0.56 3.89
C HIS A 91 -25.77 -0.71 4.39
N PHE A 92 -25.80 -0.96 5.71
CA PHE A 92 -25.14 -2.10 6.35
C PHE A 92 -26.16 -3.09 6.91
N SER A 93 -26.68 -3.96 6.03
CA SER A 93 -27.63 -5.01 6.40
C SER A 93 -27.06 -6.00 7.44
N MET A 94 -27.95 -6.71 8.15
CA MET A 94 -27.54 -7.65 9.20
C MET A 94 -26.73 -8.85 8.67
N ASP A 95 -26.98 -9.27 7.43
CA ASP A 95 -26.31 -10.40 6.80
C ASP A 95 -24.94 -10.03 6.21
N GLN A 96 -24.69 -8.73 6.00
CA GLN A 96 -23.39 -8.25 5.52
C GLN A 96 -22.35 -8.30 6.64
N GLN A 97 -21.13 -8.73 6.27
CA GLN A 97 -19.97 -8.72 7.16
C GLN A 97 -19.11 -7.46 6.99
N THR A 98 -19.15 -6.87 5.80
CA THR A 98 -18.33 -5.73 5.42
C THR A 98 -19.11 -4.75 4.56
N LEU A 99 -18.80 -3.47 4.66
CA LEU A 99 -19.36 -2.41 3.82
C LEU A 99 -18.23 -1.49 3.30
N ASP A 100 -18.14 -1.33 1.98
CA ASP A 100 -17.12 -0.48 1.36
C ASP A 100 -17.49 1.00 1.45
N ILE A 101 -16.48 1.84 1.67
CA ILE A 101 -16.62 3.30 1.79
C ILE A 101 -15.85 3.97 0.67
N TYR A 102 -16.52 4.85 -0.05
CA TYR A 102 -15.95 5.63 -1.15
C TYR A 102 -16.04 7.13 -0.88
N LEU A 103 -14.95 7.83 -1.16
CA LEU A 103 -15.00 9.27 -1.43
C LEU A 103 -15.36 9.46 -2.90
N ALA A 104 -16.41 10.23 -3.16
CA ALA A 104 -16.97 10.42 -4.48
C ALA A 104 -17.04 11.90 -4.87
N LEU A 105 -16.68 12.18 -6.11
CA LEU A 105 -16.81 13.51 -6.72
C LEU A 105 -17.58 13.37 -8.04
N PRO A 106 -18.69 14.10 -8.27
CA PRO A 106 -19.46 13.97 -9.49
C PRO A 106 -18.62 14.22 -10.74
N LEU A 107 -18.81 13.39 -11.77
CA LEU A 107 -18.15 13.57 -13.05
C LEU A 107 -18.65 14.84 -13.75
N ILE A 108 -17.77 15.49 -14.52
CA ILE A 108 -18.18 16.59 -15.38
C ILE A 108 -19.09 16.04 -16.48
N GLN A 109 -20.28 16.61 -16.63
CA GLN A 109 -21.24 16.27 -17.69
C GLN A 109 -21.13 17.26 -18.85
N GLN A 110 -20.90 16.75 -20.06
CA GLN A 110 -20.86 17.60 -21.25
C GLN A 110 -22.25 18.13 -21.60
N GLY A 111 -22.31 19.42 -21.99
CA GLY A 111 -23.57 20.06 -22.39
C GLY A 111 -24.54 20.32 -21.24
N ARG A 112 -24.12 20.12 -19.98
CA ARG A 112 -24.91 20.38 -18.78
C ARG A 112 -24.18 21.33 -17.83
N GLY A 113 -24.94 21.95 -16.92
CA GLY A 113 -24.37 22.70 -15.80
C GLY A 113 -23.58 21.76 -14.89
N ASN A 114 -22.41 22.21 -14.44
CA ASN A 114 -21.53 21.45 -13.53
C ASN A 114 -21.32 22.17 -12.19
N VAL A 115 -22.05 23.26 -11.97
CA VAL A 115 -22.01 24.10 -10.76
C VAL A 115 -23.41 24.10 -10.15
N SER A 116 -23.53 23.72 -8.89
CA SER A 116 -24.77 23.79 -8.13
C SER A 116 -25.12 25.23 -7.76
N GLY A 117 -26.41 25.53 -7.65
CA GLY A 117 -26.92 26.86 -7.27
C GLY A 117 -26.90 27.91 -8.39
N VAL A 118 -26.47 27.55 -9.60
CA VAL A 118 -26.44 28.43 -10.77
C VAL A 118 -27.40 27.89 -11.84
N GLY A 119 -28.52 28.60 -12.07
CA GLY A 119 -29.54 28.23 -13.07
C GLY A 119 -30.83 27.64 -12.48
N PRO A 120 -31.80 27.23 -13.32
CA PRO A 120 -33.13 26.80 -12.90
C PRO A 120 -33.17 25.44 -12.17
N ASP A 121 -32.13 24.59 -12.31
CA ASP A 121 -32.07 23.24 -11.74
C ASP A 121 -31.18 23.20 -10.48
N SER A 122 -31.63 23.82 -9.39
CA SER A 122 -30.88 23.94 -8.12
C SER A 122 -30.66 22.63 -7.36
N HIS A 123 -31.31 21.54 -7.78
CA HIS A 123 -31.27 20.23 -7.11
C HIS A 123 -30.38 19.19 -7.81
N GLN A 124 -29.63 19.58 -8.86
CA GLN A 124 -28.75 18.66 -9.56
C GLN A 124 -27.45 18.41 -8.78
N VAL A 125 -27.06 17.13 -8.67
CA VAL A 125 -25.73 16.74 -8.16
C VAL A 125 -24.69 17.25 -9.16
N CYS A 126 -23.93 18.24 -8.74
CA CYS A 126 -22.92 18.92 -9.56
C CYS A 126 -21.55 18.75 -8.95
N ARG A 127 -20.51 18.76 -9.80
CA ARG A 127 -19.12 18.64 -9.36
C ARG A 127 -18.68 19.80 -8.48
N TYR A 128 -19.15 20.99 -8.80
CA TYR A 128 -18.78 22.23 -8.11
C TYR A 128 -19.98 22.85 -7.40
N SER A 129 -19.71 23.62 -6.36
CA SER A 129 -20.61 24.58 -5.74
C SER A 129 -19.97 25.97 -5.78
N SER A 130 -20.80 27.01 -5.87
CA SER A 130 -20.31 28.39 -5.86
C SER A 130 -19.87 28.81 -4.45
N LYS A 131 -18.71 29.45 -4.34
CA LYS A 131 -18.17 30.04 -3.11
C LYS A 131 -17.49 31.37 -3.43
N THR A 132 -17.70 32.39 -2.60
CA THR A 132 -16.99 33.67 -2.73
C THR A 132 -15.74 33.68 -1.88
N VAL A 133 -14.60 34.08 -2.47
CA VAL A 133 -13.31 34.22 -1.79
C VAL A 133 -12.74 35.61 -2.05
N GLY A 134 -12.26 36.27 -1.00
CA GLY A 134 -11.56 37.56 -1.13
C GLY A 134 -10.10 37.35 -1.51
N ILE A 135 -9.75 37.60 -2.77
CA ILE A 135 -8.39 37.45 -3.32
C ILE A 135 -7.68 38.81 -3.30
N SER A 136 -6.47 38.84 -2.75
CA SER A 136 -5.59 40.02 -2.81
C SER A 136 -4.88 40.09 -4.16
N ASP A 137 -4.74 41.30 -4.69
CA ASP A 137 -3.86 41.56 -5.83
C ASP A 137 -2.40 41.24 -5.46
N GLU A 138 -1.76 40.32 -6.18
CA GLU A 138 -0.36 39.93 -5.96
C GLU A 138 0.64 40.98 -6.46
N VAL A 139 0.22 41.91 -7.34
CA VAL A 139 1.10 42.96 -7.89
C VAL A 139 1.30 44.08 -6.87
N PHE A 140 0.25 44.46 -6.13
CA PHE A 140 0.28 45.59 -5.19
C PHE A 140 -0.08 45.23 -3.73
N GLY A 141 -0.52 44.01 -3.46
CA GLY A 141 -0.72 43.41 -2.13
C GLY A 141 -1.88 43.95 -1.28
N THR A 142 -2.45 45.10 -1.63
CA THR A 142 -3.33 45.87 -0.72
C THR A 142 -4.81 45.84 -1.09
N ARG A 143 -5.15 45.45 -2.32
CA ARG A 143 -6.53 45.45 -2.81
C ARG A 143 -7.09 44.04 -2.80
N ARG A 144 -8.03 43.78 -1.88
CA ARG A 144 -8.83 42.55 -1.87
C ARG A 144 -10.06 42.73 -2.74
N LYS A 145 -10.34 41.74 -3.59
CA LYS A 145 -11.57 41.67 -4.38
C LYS A 145 -12.26 40.34 -4.11
N GLU A 146 -13.57 40.39 -3.93
CA GLU A 146 -14.39 39.19 -3.87
C GLU A 146 -14.48 38.56 -5.26
N VAL A 147 -14.12 37.28 -5.34
CA VAL A 147 -14.13 36.47 -6.55
C VAL A 147 -14.94 35.22 -6.27
N GLU A 148 -15.88 34.92 -7.15
CA GLU A 148 -16.65 33.67 -7.12
C GLU A 148 -15.78 32.54 -7.70
N VAL A 149 -15.64 31.46 -6.93
CA VAL A 149 -14.84 30.28 -7.27
C VAL A 149 -15.69 29.01 -7.14
N GLY A 150 -15.31 27.96 -7.87
CA GLY A 150 -15.93 26.64 -7.76
C GLY A 150 -15.25 25.81 -6.67
N ALA A 151 -15.98 25.46 -5.62
CA ALA A 151 -15.54 24.49 -4.60
C ALA A 151 -16.00 23.07 -4.98
N PHE A 152 -15.18 22.05 -4.75
CA PHE A 152 -15.59 20.67 -4.99
C PHE A 152 -16.75 20.25 -4.07
N SER A 153 -17.69 19.48 -4.63
CA SER A 153 -18.81 18.88 -3.91
C SER A 153 -18.56 17.40 -3.70
N PHE A 154 -17.86 17.05 -2.61
CA PHE A 154 -17.57 15.67 -2.25
C PHE A 154 -18.75 14.99 -1.56
N TYR A 155 -18.87 13.69 -1.78
CA TYR A 155 -19.87 12.82 -1.17
C TYR A 155 -19.22 11.56 -0.60
N ILE A 156 -19.83 11.02 0.45
CA ILE A 156 -19.57 9.66 0.94
C ILE A 156 -20.56 8.74 0.25
N LEU A 157 -20.08 7.72 -0.45
CA LEU A 157 -20.88 6.64 -1.01
C LEU A 157 -20.50 5.31 -0.37
N PHE A 158 -21.47 4.41 -0.27
CA PHE A 158 -21.31 3.05 0.24
C PHE A 158 -21.35 2.03 -0.90
N GLY A 159 -20.82 0.83 -0.65
CA GLY A 159 -20.63 -0.20 -1.68
C GLY A 159 -21.90 -0.78 -2.30
N ASP A 160 -23.07 -0.50 -1.75
CA ASP A 160 -24.38 -0.86 -2.31
C ASP A 160 -24.95 0.19 -3.27
N GLU A 161 -24.29 1.35 -3.40
CA GLU A 161 -24.73 2.45 -4.25
C GLU A 161 -24.06 2.44 -5.63
N SER A 162 -24.72 3.08 -6.61
CA SER A 162 -24.12 3.26 -7.95
C SER A 162 -23.01 4.31 -7.92
N LEU A 163 -21.84 3.92 -8.43
CA LEU A 163 -20.66 4.78 -8.52
C LEU A 163 -20.51 5.44 -9.91
N ASP A 164 -21.35 5.11 -10.89
CA ASP A 164 -21.15 5.39 -12.32
C ASP A 164 -21.05 6.88 -12.68
N ASN A 165 -21.72 7.74 -11.90
CA ASN A 165 -21.74 9.19 -12.13
C ASN A 165 -20.64 9.94 -11.37
N TYR A 166 -19.75 9.22 -10.70
CA TYR A 166 -18.74 9.78 -9.83
C TYR A 166 -17.35 9.28 -10.23
N SER A 167 -16.35 10.14 -10.03
CA SER A 167 -14.98 9.67 -9.88
C SER A 167 -14.78 9.33 -8.41
N THR A 168 -14.47 8.06 -8.13
CA THR A 168 -14.48 7.52 -6.77
C THR A 168 -13.14 6.90 -6.39
N VAL A 169 -12.76 7.02 -5.14
CA VAL A 169 -11.67 6.24 -4.54
C VAL A 169 -12.20 5.56 -3.28
N GLN A 170 -11.94 4.26 -3.14
CA GLN A 170 -12.28 3.55 -1.92
C GLN A 170 -11.32 4.00 -0.81
N ILE A 171 -11.87 4.55 0.26
CA ILE A 171 -11.07 5.14 1.36
C ILE A 171 -11.08 4.26 2.61
N GLY A 172 -11.96 3.26 2.66
CA GLY A 172 -12.08 2.37 3.81
C GLY A 172 -13.08 1.25 3.59
N ARG A 173 -13.18 0.41 4.62
CA ARG A 173 -14.15 -0.67 4.72
C ARG A 173 -14.59 -0.77 6.18
N LEU A 174 -15.90 -0.82 6.40
CA LEU A 174 -16.46 -1.18 7.70
C LEU A 174 -16.52 -2.70 7.80
N LYS A 175 -16.37 -3.20 9.03
CA LYS A 175 -16.49 -4.62 9.35
C LYS A 175 -17.28 -4.79 10.63
N ARG A 176 -18.15 -5.79 10.64
CA ARG A 176 -18.83 -6.23 11.86
C ARG A 176 -17.88 -7.07 12.69
N THR A 177 -17.68 -6.67 13.95
CA THR A 177 -16.86 -7.43 14.89
C THR A 177 -17.63 -8.66 15.39
N PRO A 178 -16.94 -9.65 15.98
CA PRO A 178 -17.61 -10.78 16.64
C PRO A 178 -18.54 -10.35 17.79
N SER A 179 -18.32 -9.17 18.39
CA SER A 179 -19.21 -8.58 19.40
C SER A 179 -20.47 -7.92 18.80
N GLY A 180 -20.61 -7.92 17.47
CA GLY A 180 -21.73 -7.31 16.75
C GLY A 180 -21.57 -5.81 16.48
N GLN A 181 -20.53 -5.18 17.04
CA GLN A 181 -20.22 -3.77 16.82
C GLN A 181 -19.69 -3.55 15.40
N ILE A 182 -19.93 -2.36 14.85
CA ILE A 182 -19.40 -1.98 13.54
C ILE A 182 -18.20 -1.06 13.76
N GLY A 183 -17.10 -1.36 13.09
CA GLY A 183 -15.88 -0.55 13.15
C GLY A 183 -15.12 -0.57 11.83
N LEU A 184 -14.04 0.21 11.75
CA LEU A 184 -13.15 0.18 10.60
C LEU A 184 -12.39 -1.14 10.54
N GLN A 185 -12.27 -1.67 9.33
CA GLN A 185 -11.41 -2.79 9.05
C GLN A 185 -9.95 -2.31 8.98
N GLU A 186 -9.19 -2.51 10.05
CA GLU A 186 -7.81 -2.00 10.18
C GLU A 186 -6.81 -2.65 9.21
N ASP A 187 -7.07 -3.87 8.73
CA ASP A 187 -6.24 -4.57 7.76
C ASP A 187 -6.58 -4.22 6.30
N TYR A 188 -7.53 -3.30 6.09
CA TYR A 188 -7.83 -2.76 4.78
C TYR A 188 -6.80 -1.70 4.37
N ILE A 189 -6.27 -1.84 3.16
CA ILE A 189 -5.34 -0.91 2.51
C ILE A 189 -6.07 -0.29 1.31
N PRO A 190 -6.42 1.02 1.35
CA PRO A 190 -7.00 1.72 0.20
C PRO A 190 -5.98 1.83 -0.94
N PRO A 191 -6.38 2.21 -2.17
CA PRO A 191 -5.44 2.60 -3.22
C PRO A 191 -4.52 3.72 -2.71
N LEU A 192 -3.21 3.50 -2.65
CA LEU A 192 -2.26 4.45 -2.06
C LEU A 192 -1.39 5.11 -3.12
N LEU A 193 -1.17 6.41 -2.99
CA LEU A 193 -0.10 7.08 -3.74
C LEU A 193 1.27 6.96 -3.05
N GLN A 194 1.24 6.71 -1.73
CA GLN A 194 2.42 6.53 -0.92
C GLN A 194 2.17 5.49 0.17
N ILE A 195 3.14 4.59 0.42
CA ILE A 195 2.98 3.50 1.41
C ILE A 195 2.71 4.02 2.84
N GLY A 196 3.17 5.23 3.16
CA GLY A 196 2.97 5.90 4.44
C GLY A 196 1.52 6.21 4.78
N ALA A 197 0.65 6.27 3.78
CA ALA A 197 -0.77 6.51 3.97
C ALA A 197 -1.48 5.35 4.69
N SER A 198 -0.90 4.14 4.68
CA SER A 198 -1.42 2.98 5.40
C SER A 198 -0.51 2.58 6.56
N ARG A 199 -0.99 2.80 7.79
CA ARG A 199 -0.30 2.34 9.01
C ARG A 199 -0.17 0.82 9.06
N TYR A 200 -1.17 0.11 8.55
CA TYR A 200 -1.16 -1.35 8.49
C TYR A 200 -0.05 -1.87 7.56
N LEU A 201 0.09 -1.30 6.36
CA LEU A 201 1.17 -1.67 5.44
C LEU A 201 2.56 -1.40 6.02
N LEU A 202 2.75 -0.24 6.67
CA LEU A 202 4.00 0.06 7.37
C LEU A 202 4.27 -0.90 8.53
N GLY A 203 3.24 -1.30 9.27
CA GLY A 203 3.31 -2.32 10.32
C GLY A 203 3.77 -3.67 9.77
N ILE A 204 3.19 -4.11 8.66
CA ILE A 204 3.60 -5.33 7.95
C ILE A 204 5.08 -5.25 7.55
N LEU A 205 5.51 -4.15 6.93
CA LEU A 205 6.89 -3.97 6.48
C LEU A 205 7.86 -3.98 7.66
N ARG A 206 7.51 -3.33 8.78
CA ARG A 206 8.29 -3.34 10.01
C ARG A 206 8.45 -4.76 10.56
N SER A 207 7.36 -5.50 10.72
CA SER A 207 7.42 -6.88 11.23
C SER A 207 8.24 -7.81 10.31
N MET A 208 8.17 -7.59 8.99
CA MET A 208 9.02 -8.31 8.04
C MET A 208 10.51 -7.97 8.25
N LEU A 209 10.85 -6.69 8.41
CA LEU A 209 12.23 -6.28 8.70
C LEU A 209 12.76 -6.89 10.00
N GLU A 210 11.96 -6.91 11.06
CA GLU A 210 12.31 -7.56 12.33
C GLU A 210 12.62 -9.07 12.13
N MET A 211 11.80 -9.77 11.33
CA MET A 211 12.03 -11.17 10.97
C MET A 211 13.30 -11.37 10.15
N LEU A 212 13.57 -10.48 9.18
CA LEU A 212 14.77 -10.55 8.33
C LEU A 212 16.05 -10.32 9.14
N VAL A 213 16.03 -9.36 10.07
CA VAL A 213 17.17 -9.09 10.97
C VAL A 213 17.41 -10.30 11.86
N ALA A 214 16.37 -10.86 12.49
CA ALA A 214 16.50 -12.06 13.32
C ALA A 214 17.06 -13.26 12.51
N LYS A 215 16.52 -13.52 11.32
CA LYS A 215 17.01 -14.61 10.45
C LYS A 215 18.45 -14.37 9.99
N SER A 216 18.81 -13.13 9.63
CA SER A 216 20.18 -12.76 9.26
C SER A 216 21.16 -12.97 10.41
N SER A 217 20.80 -12.55 11.63
CA SER A 217 21.62 -12.78 12.83
C SER A 217 21.82 -14.27 13.10
N ASN A 218 20.77 -15.09 13.01
CA ASN A 218 20.85 -16.54 13.22
C ASN A 218 21.76 -17.21 12.18
N LEU A 219 21.58 -16.92 10.89
CA LEU A 219 22.42 -17.48 9.82
C LEU A 219 23.88 -17.00 9.89
N SER A 220 24.10 -15.80 10.41
CA SER A 220 25.45 -15.24 10.58
C SER A 220 26.28 -15.94 11.66
N GLN A 221 25.65 -16.69 12.58
CA GLN A 221 26.39 -17.47 13.60
C GLN A 221 27.22 -18.59 12.98
N GLY A 222 26.87 -19.08 11.78
CA GLY A 222 27.66 -20.05 11.03
C GLY A 222 28.95 -19.48 10.42
N ARG A 223 29.14 -18.15 10.43
CA ARG A 223 30.34 -17.50 9.86
C ARG A 223 31.56 -17.85 10.70
N ARG A 224 32.60 -18.37 10.04
CA ARG A 224 33.93 -18.49 10.65
C ARG A 224 34.78 -17.31 10.23
N GLN A 225 35.43 -16.68 11.19
CA GLN A 225 36.38 -15.62 10.91
C GLN A 225 37.72 -16.25 10.51
N VAL A 226 38.19 -15.93 9.31
CA VAL A 226 39.49 -16.35 8.80
C VAL A 226 40.50 -15.20 8.99
N GLU A 227 41.79 -15.51 8.96
CA GLU A 227 42.85 -14.50 8.95
C GLU A 227 42.58 -13.44 7.87
N GLY A 228 42.74 -12.16 8.23
CA GLY A 228 42.43 -11.03 7.35
C GLY A 228 41.00 -10.47 7.48
N GLY A 229 40.14 -11.03 8.34
CA GLY A 229 38.81 -10.48 8.63
C GLY A 229 37.72 -10.90 7.64
N PHE A 230 38.01 -11.83 6.74
CA PHE A 230 37.01 -12.43 5.86
C PHE A 230 36.17 -13.46 6.62
N ALA A 231 34.88 -13.53 6.27
CA ALA A 231 33.97 -14.57 6.76
C ALA A 231 33.89 -15.70 5.72
N GLU A 232 34.04 -16.93 6.18
CA GLU A 232 33.93 -18.14 5.36
C GLU A 232 32.78 -19.03 5.85
N PHE A 233 32.12 -19.69 4.91
CA PHE A 233 31.14 -20.75 5.14
C PHE A 233 31.67 -22.06 4.56
N THR A 234 31.35 -23.18 5.20
CA THR A 234 31.72 -24.50 4.69
C THR A 234 30.84 -24.92 3.51
N ALA A 235 31.28 -25.90 2.72
CA ALA A 235 30.48 -26.46 1.62
C ALA A 235 29.12 -27.03 2.09
N THR A 236 29.04 -27.51 3.33
CA THR A 236 27.81 -28.01 3.94
C THR A 236 26.82 -26.90 4.33
N GLU A 237 27.26 -25.64 4.34
CA GLU A 237 26.45 -24.47 4.71
C GLU A 237 26.05 -23.63 3.48
N GLU A 238 26.20 -24.16 2.26
CA GLU A 238 25.92 -23.39 1.03
C GLU A 238 24.51 -22.80 1.02
N THR A 239 23.48 -23.57 1.37
CA THR A 239 22.09 -23.09 1.44
C THR A 239 21.93 -21.93 2.43
N ALA A 240 22.54 -22.04 3.61
CA ALA A 240 22.50 -21.01 4.64
C ALA A 240 23.24 -19.74 4.17
N PHE A 241 24.40 -19.89 3.53
CA PHE A 241 25.14 -18.80 2.92
C PHE A 241 24.33 -18.09 1.84
N ARG A 242 23.72 -18.84 0.90
CA ARG A 242 22.91 -18.30 -0.19
C ARG A 242 21.71 -17.54 0.35
N LEU A 243 20.99 -18.10 1.32
CA LEU A 243 19.87 -17.38 1.93
C LEU A 243 20.35 -16.12 2.66
N LEU A 244 21.44 -16.19 3.43
CA LEU A 244 21.99 -15.04 4.12
C LEU A 244 22.41 -13.94 3.13
N GLN A 245 23.00 -14.32 1.99
CA GLN A 245 23.31 -13.41 0.90
C GLN A 245 22.02 -12.75 0.38
N THR A 246 20.97 -13.53 0.09
CA THR A 246 19.67 -13.00 -0.35
C THR A 246 19.11 -12.01 0.68
N ILE A 247 19.00 -12.39 1.94
CA ILE A 247 18.47 -11.53 3.01
C ILE A 247 19.28 -10.23 3.11
N ASN A 248 20.61 -10.31 3.17
CA ASN A 248 21.46 -9.13 3.28
C ASN A 248 21.42 -8.23 2.03
N THR A 249 21.08 -8.78 0.86
CA THR A 249 20.93 -7.99 -0.38
C THR A 249 19.66 -7.15 -0.35
N TYR A 250 18.52 -7.72 0.08
CA TYR A 250 17.22 -7.05 0.00
C TYR A 250 16.85 -6.26 1.27
N THR A 251 17.33 -6.66 2.45
CA THR A 251 16.96 -6.02 3.73
C THR A 251 17.26 -4.52 3.77
N PRO A 252 18.43 -4.02 3.30
CA PRO A 252 18.70 -2.58 3.28
C PRO A 252 17.73 -1.78 2.40
N LEU A 253 17.29 -2.34 1.28
CA LEU A 253 16.32 -1.71 0.37
C LEU A 253 14.93 -1.68 0.99
N LEU A 254 14.50 -2.77 1.62
CA LEU A 254 13.24 -2.81 2.37
C LEU A 254 13.26 -1.82 3.54
N ASN A 255 14.40 -1.68 4.20
CA ASN A 255 14.61 -0.71 5.27
C ASN A 255 14.51 0.73 4.75
N TYR A 256 15.06 1.01 3.56
CA TYR A 256 14.90 2.31 2.90
C TYR A 256 13.41 2.65 2.67
N HIS A 257 12.60 1.72 2.16
CA HIS A 257 11.15 1.96 1.98
C HIS A 257 10.44 2.21 3.32
N HIS A 258 10.83 1.53 4.39
CA HIS A 258 10.25 1.77 5.72
C HIS A 258 10.51 3.20 6.23
N PHE A 259 11.72 3.72 6.02
CA PHE A 259 12.09 5.09 6.42
C PHE A 259 11.75 6.16 5.38
N SER A 260 11.40 5.77 4.16
CA SER A 260 10.94 6.64 3.06
C SER A 260 9.48 6.35 2.70
N PRO A 261 8.52 6.75 3.56
CA PRO A 261 7.12 6.39 3.42
C PRO A 261 6.40 7.07 2.25
N LEU A 262 7.07 7.98 1.53
CA LEU A 262 6.55 8.71 0.38
C LEU A 262 6.64 7.91 -0.94
N THR A 263 7.17 6.68 -0.89
CA THR A 263 7.33 5.82 -2.07
C THR A 263 6.00 5.22 -2.51
N HIS A 264 5.82 5.08 -3.83
CA HIS A 264 4.61 4.50 -4.39
C HIS A 264 4.55 2.99 -4.08
N PRO A 265 3.38 2.42 -3.73
CA PRO A 265 3.26 0.99 -3.40
C PRO A 265 3.73 0.04 -4.51
N PHE A 266 3.66 0.43 -5.78
CA PHE A 266 4.15 -0.40 -6.88
C PHE A 266 5.66 -0.69 -6.79
N ASP A 267 6.45 0.26 -6.27
CA ASP A 267 7.90 0.08 -6.11
C ASP A 267 8.19 -0.96 -5.02
N LEU A 268 7.49 -0.86 -3.88
CA LEU A 268 7.57 -1.83 -2.80
C LEU A 268 7.08 -3.21 -3.25
N TYR A 269 5.98 -3.28 -4.01
CA TYR A 269 5.49 -4.52 -4.60
C TYR A 269 6.53 -5.18 -5.50
N SER A 270 7.17 -4.40 -6.38
CA SER A 270 8.19 -4.90 -7.30
C SER A 270 9.39 -5.46 -6.55
N LEU A 271 9.84 -4.76 -5.50
CA LEU A 271 10.91 -5.22 -4.62
C LEU A 271 10.55 -6.50 -3.86
N LEU A 272 9.35 -6.56 -3.26
CA LEU A 272 8.88 -7.74 -2.54
C LEU A 272 8.68 -8.95 -3.47
N THR A 273 8.24 -8.72 -4.70
CA THR A 273 8.09 -9.78 -5.71
C THR A 273 9.46 -10.32 -6.13
N MET A 274 10.44 -9.44 -6.36
CA MET A 274 11.81 -9.84 -6.67
C MET A 274 12.45 -10.62 -5.50
N PHE A 275 12.28 -10.11 -4.27
CA PHE A 275 12.79 -10.74 -3.07
C PHE A 275 12.14 -12.11 -2.82
N GLY A 276 10.81 -12.19 -2.86
CA GLY A 276 10.09 -13.45 -2.69
C GLY A 276 10.42 -14.45 -3.81
N GLY A 277 10.59 -13.98 -5.06
CA GLY A 277 11.06 -14.81 -6.16
C GLY A 277 12.42 -15.43 -5.88
N ALA A 278 13.38 -14.65 -5.35
CA ALA A 278 14.66 -15.20 -4.91
C ALA A 278 14.50 -16.23 -3.78
N LEU A 279 13.62 -15.95 -2.81
CA LEU A 279 13.31 -16.86 -1.70
C LEU A 279 12.65 -18.17 -2.16
N SER A 280 11.89 -18.17 -3.26
CA SER A 280 11.23 -19.38 -3.78
C SER A 280 12.22 -20.51 -4.11
N THR A 281 13.49 -20.18 -4.36
CA THR A 281 14.59 -21.15 -4.53
C THR A 281 14.78 -22.07 -3.31
N PHE A 282 14.41 -21.59 -2.12
CA PHE A 282 14.59 -22.30 -0.85
C PHE A 282 13.30 -22.97 -0.34
N SER A 283 12.24 -22.98 -1.15
CA SER A 283 10.94 -23.54 -0.75
C SER A 283 10.48 -24.61 -1.73
N THR A 284 9.90 -25.70 -1.21
CA THR A 284 9.20 -26.71 -2.00
C THR A 284 7.72 -26.37 -2.19
N GLU A 285 7.18 -25.44 -1.40
CA GLU A 285 5.77 -25.07 -1.39
C GLU A 285 5.51 -23.79 -2.19
N VAL A 286 6.39 -22.79 -2.06
CA VAL A 286 6.26 -21.50 -2.73
C VAL A 286 6.87 -21.60 -4.13
N SER A 287 6.02 -21.59 -5.15
CA SER A 287 6.44 -21.51 -6.55
C SER A 287 6.38 -20.08 -7.10
N ILE A 288 7.08 -19.83 -8.21
CA ILE A 288 7.02 -18.55 -8.97
C ILE A 288 5.58 -18.22 -9.41
N ARG A 289 4.71 -19.23 -9.58
CA ARG A 289 3.31 -19.03 -9.96
C ARG A 289 2.41 -18.56 -8.81
N SER A 290 2.91 -18.60 -7.57
CA SER A 290 2.15 -18.26 -6.37
C SER A 290 2.06 -16.74 -6.15
N PHE A 291 2.90 -15.95 -6.84
CA PHE A 291 2.97 -14.51 -6.66
C PHE A 291 1.74 -13.81 -7.26
N PRO A 292 1.04 -12.96 -6.49
CA PRO A 292 -0.12 -12.23 -6.98
C PRO A 292 0.30 -11.16 -8.00
N GLN A 293 -0.57 -10.91 -8.98
CA GLN A 293 -0.46 -9.71 -9.81
C GLN A 293 -0.76 -8.46 -8.97
N TYR A 294 -0.15 -7.34 -9.34
CA TYR A 294 -0.43 -6.08 -8.67
C TYR A 294 -1.84 -5.60 -8.98
N ASP A 295 -2.69 -5.52 -7.95
CA ASP A 295 -3.99 -4.89 -8.03
C ASP A 295 -4.02 -3.65 -7.12
N HIS A 296 -3.96 -2.47 -7.74
CA HIS A 296 -3.95 -1.20 -7.02
C HIS A 296 -5.26 -0.91 -6.28
N GLN A 297 -6.37 -1.52 -6.72
CA GLN A 297 -7.66 -1.38 -6.04
C GLN A 297 -7.80 -2.37 -4.87
N ASN A 298 -6.94 -3.39 -4.83
CA ASN A 298 -6.94 -4.43 -3.79
C ASN A 298 -5.54 -4.66 -3.22
N LEU A 299 -4.96 -3.61 -2.65
CA LEU A 299 -3.64 -3.66 -2.03
C LEU A 299 -3.60 -4.57 -0.79
N SER A 300 -4.73 -4.69 -0.06
CA SER A 300 -4.86 -5.59 1.09
C SER A 300 -4.56 -7.04 0.69
N PHE A 301 -5.20 -7.53 -0.38
CA PHE A 301 -4.95 -8.88 -0.90
C PHE A 301 -3.55 -9.00 -1.50
N THR A 302 -3.12 -8.02 -2.28
CA THR A 302 -1.82 -8.04 -2.98
C THR A 302 -0.66 -8.15 -2.01
N PHE A 303 -0.55 -7.22 -1.05
CA PHE A 303 0.52 -7.23 -0.06
C PHE A 303 0.36 -8.34 0.97
N GLY A 304 -0.87 -8.62 1.42
CA GLY A 304 -1.14 -9.70 2.36
C GLY A 304 -0.64 -11.04 1.83
N THR A 305 -0.94 -11.35 0.57
CA THR A 305 -0.50 -12.60 -0.08
C THR A 305 1.03 -12.64 -0.23
N LEU A 306 1.66 -11.56 -0.73
CA LEU A 306 3.12 -11.50 -0.88
C LEU A 306 3.86 -11.70 0.44
N VAL A 307 3.42 -11.01 1.49
CA VAL A 307 4.05 -11.06 2.80
C VAL A 307 3.91 -12.45 3.41
N ASN A 308 2.74 -13.08 3.28
CA ASN A 308 2.53 -14.43 3.79
C ASN A 308 3.41 -15.46 3.06
N LEU A 309 3.59 -15.33 1.74
CA LEU A 309 4.52 -16.19 0.98
C LEU A 309 5.97 -15.99 1.43
N ILE A 310 6.41 -14.75 1.60
CA ILE A 310 7.77 -14.46 2.09
C ILE A 310 7.96 -15.03 3.50
N ARG A 311 6.97 -14.83 4.37
CA ARG A 311 6.98 -15.31 5.75
C ARG A 311 7.10 -16.82 5.82
N SER A 312 6.34 -17.57 5.03
CA SER A 312 6.39 -19.04 5.08
C SER A 312 7.78 -19.59 4.73
N VAL A 313 8.49 -18.95 3.79
CA VAL A 313 9.88 -19.33 3.47
C VAL A 313 10.86 -18.95 4.59
N LEU A 314 10.67 -17.79 5.22
CA LEU A 314 11.56 -17.33 6.30
C LEU A 314 11.37 -18.13 7.60
N GLU A 315 10.15 -18.57 7.88
CA GLU A 315 9.81 -19.40 9.05
C GLU A 315 10.21 -20.86 8.87
N ALA A 316 10.38 -21.32 7.63
CA ALA A 316 10.87 -22.65 7.35
C ALA A 316 12.22 -22.91 8.04
N ASP A 317 12.31 -24.06 8.69
CA ASP A 317 13.54 -24.56 9.30
C ASP A 317 14.49 -25.01 8.20
N ILE A 318 15.48 -24.18 7.90
CA ILE A 318 16.54 -24.47 6.91
C ILE A 318 17.63 -25.35 7.54
N SER A 319 17.39 -25.86 8.75
CA SER A 319 18.21 -26.87 9.41
C SER A 319 18.19 -28.24 8.70
N ALA A 320 17.50 -28.37 7.57
CA ALA A 320 17.77 -29.41 6.59
C ALA A 320 19.13 -29.13 5.92
N GLY A 321 20.23 -29.72 6.39
CA GLY A 321 20.46 -31.10 6.01
C GLY A 321 21.38 -31.94 6.88
N CYS A 322 22.01 -31.43 7.94
CA CYS A 322 22.76 -32.25 8.91
C CYS A 322 23.13 -31.41 10.14
N VAL A 323 22.82 -31.91 11.34
CA VAL A 323 23.35 -31.38 12.60
C VAL A 323 24.62 -32.17 12.94
N ALA A 324 25.77 -31.51 12.94
CA ALA A 324 27.02 -32.14 13.39
C ALA A 324 26.98 -32.31 14.91
N VAL A 325 27.05 -33.55 15.39
CA VAL A 325 27.12 -33.85 16.82
C VAL A 325 28.58 -34.21 17.16
N PRO A 326 29.28 -33.42 18.00
CA PRO A 326 30.64 -33.73 18.38
C PRO A 326 30.70 -35.04 19.17
N ILE A 327 31.69 -35.87 18.84
CA ILE A 327 31.94 -37.15 19.50
C ILE A 327 33.09 -36.97 20.48
N GLU A 328 32.81 -37.14 21.77
CA GLU A 328 33.79 -37.09 22.84
C GLU A 328 34.20 -38.52 23.24
N GLN A 329 35.49 -38.82 23.23
CA GLN A 329 35.98 -40.12 23.71
C GLN A 329 36.07 -40.11 25.24
N VAL A 330 35.32 -40.98 25.91
CA VAL A 330 35.30 -41.10 27.37
C VAL A 330 36.31 -42.13 27.86
N ASN A 331 36.53 -43.20 27.10
CA ASN A 331 37.56 -44.21 27.37
C ASN A 331 37.98 -44.92 26.07
N GLN A 332 38.88 -45.91 26.16
CA GLN A 332 39.45 -46.61 25.00
C GLN A 332 38.42 -47.25 24.06
N ALA A 333 37.22 -47.60 24.56
CA ALA A 333 36.18 -48.27 23.76
C ALA A 333 34.84 -47.53 23.74
N THR A 334 34.74 -46.35 24.37
CA THR A 334 33.46 -45.63 24.56
C THR A 334 33.56 -44.20 24.07
N PHE A 335 32.64 -43.85 23.18
CA PHE A 335 32.45 -42.52 22.64
C PHE A 335 31.04 -42.02 23.00
N VAL A 336 30.92 -40.75 23.35
CA VAL A 336 29.66 -40.11 23.76
C VAL A 336 29.41 -38.89 22.91
N CYS A 337 28.15 -38.74 22.49
CA CYS A 337 27.67 -37.63 21.67
C CYS A 337 26.56 -36.93 22.43
N LYS A 338 26.69 -35.62 22.68
CA LYS A 338 25.61 -34.81 23.26
C LYS A 338 24.78 -34.21 22.15
N VAL A 339 23.59 -34.76 21.94
CA VAL A 339 22.64 -34.24 20.96
C VAL A 339 22.06 -32.91 21.47
N PRO A 340 22.16 -31.81 20.71
CA PRO A 340 21.80 -30.47 21.19
C PRO A 340 20.28 -30.23 21.31
N ASP A 341 19.46 -31.02 20.61
CA ASP A 341 18.00 -30.95 20.66
C ASP A 341 17.40 -32.36 20.67
N GLU A 342 16.60 -32.68 21.69
CA GLU A 342 15.95 -33.99 21.83
C GLU A 342 14.97 -34.30 20.69
N ARG A 343 14.41 -33.28 20.02
CA ARG A 343 13.50 -33.48 18.87
C ARG A 343 14.19 -34.18 17.69
N LEU A 344 15.53 -34.14 17.65
CA LEU A 344 16.32 -34.83 16.62
C LEU A 344 16.19 -36.36 16.73
N PHE A 345 15.90 -36.90 17.92
CA PHE A 345 15.70 -38.35 18.09
C PHE A 345 14.43 -38.85 17.39
N SER A 346 13.39 -38.03 17.28
CA SER A 346 12.14 -38.40 16.61
C SER A 346 12.13 -38.00 15.12
N ASN A 347 12.83 -36.93 14.75
CA ASN A 347 12.65 -36.28 13.45
C ASN A 347 13.87 -36.35 12.51
N ALA A 348 15.03 -36.84 12.96
CA ALA A 348 16.25 -36.89 12.15
C ALA A 348 16.75 -38.33 11.92
N LYS A 349 17.57 -38.50 10.88
CA LYS A 349 18.36 -39.72 10.67
C LYS A 349 19.78 -39.48 11.18
N PHE A 350 20.30 -40.40 11.97
CA PHE A 350 21.66 -40.34 12.49
C PHE A 350 22.61 -41.10 11.56
N PHE A 351 23.73 -40.47 11.20
CA PHE A 351 24.79 -41.06 10.39
C PHE A 351 26.10 -40.99 11.18
N LEU A 352 26.88 -42.07 11.17
CA LEU A 352 28.20 -42.14 11.81
C LEU A 352 29.27 -42.29 10.73
N GLY A 353 30.11 -41.27 10.56
CA GLY A 353 31.29 -41.35 9.71
C GLY A 353 32.43 -42.05 10.46
N VAL A 354 32.89 -43.19 9.95
CA VAL A 354 34.02 -43.94 10.53
C VAL A 354 35.19 -43.92 9.55
N SER A 355 36.37 -43.55 10.03
CA SER A 355 37.62 -43.69 9.30
C SER A 355 38.57 -44.53 10.15
N ALA A 356 39.14 -45.58 9.57
CA ALA A 356 40.06 -46.49 10.25
C ALA A 356 41.15 -46.94 9.28
N ARG A 357 42.37 -47.14 9.80
CA ARG A 357 43.45 -47.83 9.05
C ARG A 357 43.29 -49.33 9.24
N VAL A 358 42.51 -49.93 8.37
CA VAL A 358 42.30 -51.39 8.25
C VAL A 358 42.55 -51.75 6.78
N PRO A 359 43.09 -52.94 6.45
CA PRO A 359 43.30 -53.35 5.06
C PRO A 359 42.00 -53.40 4.24
#